data_AF-A0A3A5HF59-F1
#
_entry.id   AF-A0A3A5HF59-F1
#
_cell.length_a   1.000
_cell.length_b   1.000
_cell.length_c   1.000
_cell.angle_alpha   90.00
_cell.angle_beta   90.00
_cell.angle_gamma   90.00
#
_symmetry.space_group_name_H-M   'P 1'
#
loop_
_entity.id
_entity.type
_entity.pdbx_description
1 polymer ?
#
loop_
_entity_poly.entity_id
_entity_poly.type
_entity_poly.pdbx_seq_one_letter_code
_entity_poly.pdbx_strand_id
1 'polypeptide(L)'
;MVYIGPTLFGFILGFILGTRIKSDKDSKIKFPISTYLVVLLVALFMAWQLGPFPYYTDSIIASGFFATIIGIIAGKVILGR
;
A
#
# COMPACT_ATOMS: atom_id res chain seq x y z
N MET A 1 5.86 -17.89 -5.44
CA MET A 1 6.68 -18.16 -4.23
C MET A 1 6.78 -16.85 -3.46
N VAL A 2 6.55 -16.80 -2.14
CA VAL A 2 6.54 -15.52 -1.41
C VAL A 2 7.98 -15.05 -1.18
N TYR A 3 8.32 -13.88 -1.70
CA TYR A 3 9.65 -13.30 -1.51
C TYR A 3 9.69 -12.42 -0.26
N ILE A 4 10.52 -12.81 0.71
CA ILE A 4 10.62 -12.13 2.00
C ILE A 4 11.06 -10.67 1.85
N GLY A 5 12.02 -10.37 0.97
CA GLY A 5 12.52 -9.01 0.76
C GLY A 5 11.42 -8.02 0.36
N PRO A 6 10.79 -8.18 -0.82
CA PRO A 6 9.69 -7.32 -1.28
C PRO A 6 8.52 -7.25 -0.29
N THR A 7 8.20 -8.38 0.35
CA THR A 7 7.10 -8.44 1.33
C THR A 7 7.42 -7.63 2.59
N LEU A 8 8.61 -7.81 3.17
CA LEU A 8 9.03 -7.10 4.38
C LEU A 8 9.19 -5.59 4.12
N PHE A 9 9.85 -5.21 3.03
CA PHE A 9 10.02 -3.80 2.67
C PHE A 9 8.68 -3.13 2.33
N GLY A 10 7.80 -3.83 1.61
CA GLY A 10 6.44 -3.36 1.36
C GLY A 10 5.71 -3.08 2.67
N PHE A 11 5.72 -4.03 3.61
CA PHE A 11 5.11 -3.84 4.92
C PHE A 11 5.68 -2.65 5.70
N ILE A 12 7.01 -2.51 5.79
CA ILE A 12 7.65 -1.40 6.53
C ILE A 12 7.29 -0.05 5.91
N LEU A 13 7.39 0.09 4.59
CA LEU A 13 7.03 1.33 3.89
C LEU A 13 5.56 1.66 4.06
N GLY A 14 4.68 0.65 3.90
CA GLY A 14 3.26 0.78 4.15
C GLY A 14 2.98 1.22 5.58
N PHE A 15 3.63 0.60 6.56
CA PHE A 15 3.50 0.94 7.97
C PHE A 15 3.86 2.40 8.25
N ILE A 16 5.02 2.85 7.77
CA ILE A 16 5.47 4.24 7.89
C ILE A 16 4.43 5.18 7.28
N LEU A 17 3.95 4.91 6.06
CA LEU A 17 2.90 5.71 5.42
C LEU A 17 1.62 5.75 6.24
N GLY A 18 1.17 4.59 6.75
CA GLY A 18 0.00 4.45 7.60
C GLY A 18 0.05 5.35 8.84
N THR A 19 1.21 5.45 9.49
CA THR A 19 1.39 6.34 10.66
C THR A 19 1.20 7.82 10.34
N ARG A 20 1.31 8.22 9.06
CA ARG A 20 1.19 9.61 8.62
C ARG A 20 -0.21 9.96 8.12
N ILE A 21 -1.08 8.98 7.91
CA ILE A 21 -2.48 9.20 7.51
C ILE A 21 -3.26 9.71 8.72
N LYS A 22 -3.28 11.02 8.91
CA LYS A 22 -4.09 11.68 9.95
C LYS A 22 -5.49 11.98 9.43
N SER A 23 -6.50 11.67 10.24
CA SER A 23 -7.87 12.06 9.94
C SER A 23 -8.09 13.50 10.44
N ASP A 24 -7.62 14.46 9.66
CA ASP A 24 -7.79 15.86 10.00
C ASP A 24 -9.26 16.27 9.80
N LYS A 25 -9.95 16.60 10.90
CA LYS A 25 -11.34 17.05 10.90
C LYS A 25 -11.49 18.45 10.29
N ASP A 26 -10.43 19.24 10.29
CA ASP A 26 -10.38 20.61 9.74
C ASP A 26 -9.80 20.65 8.32
N SER A 27 -9.38 19.50 7.77
CA SER A 27 -8.95 19.43 6.37
C SER A 27 -10.11 19.80 5.45
N LYS A 28 -9.97 20.94 4.78
CA LYS A 28 -10.87 21.39 3.72
C LYS A 28 -10.79 20.52 2.46
N ILE A 29 -9.83 19.58 2.41
CA ILE A 29 -9.62 18.65 1.31
C ILE A 29 -10.43 17.39 1.60
N LYS A 30 -11.67 17.36 1.11
CA LYS A 30 -12.53 16.17 1.14
C LYS A 30 -12.34 15.39 -0.15
N PHE A 31 -11.65 14.26 -0.09
CA PHE A 31 -11.57 13.36 -1.23
C PHE A 31 -12.89 12.59 -1.36
N PRO A 32 -13.58 12.66 -2.51
CA PRO A 32 -14.73 11.81 -2.76
C PRO A 32 -14.31 10.33 -2.85
N ILE A 33 -15.23 9.42 -2.56
CA ILE A 33 -15.01 7.96 -2.67
C ILE A 33 -14.45 7.54 -4.04
N SER A 34 -14.83 8.26 -5.11
CA SER A 34 -14.30 8.04 -6.45
C SER A 34 -12.78 8.23 -6.53
N THR A 35 -12.19 9.19 -5.80
CA THR A 35 -10.74 9.40 -5.78
C THR A 35 -10.01 8.21 -5.18
N TYR A 36 -10.53 7.64 -4.09
CA TYR A 36 -9.94 6.45 -3.48
C TYR A 36 -10.01 5.23 -4.40
N LEU A 37 -11.11 5.07 -5.14
CA LEU A 37 -11.27 4.02 -6.14
C LEU A 37 -10.25 4.16 -7.29
N VAL A 38 -10.05 5.37 -7.82
CA VAL A 38 -9.08 5.62 -8.88
C VAL A 38 -7.66 5.33 -8.39
N VAL A 39 -7.30 5.79 -7.19
CA VAL A 39 -5.98 5.51 -6.60
C VAL A 39 -5.76 4.01 -6.40
N LEU A 40 -6.77 3.27 -5.93
CA LEU A 40 -6.70 1.83 -5.77
C LEU A 40 -6.44 1.12 -7.11
N LEU A 41 -7.19 1.49 -8.17
CA LEU A 41 -7.03 0.92 -9.50
C LEU A 41 -5.64 1.20 -10.07
N VAL A 42 -5.16 2.44 -9.99
CA VAL A 42 -3.81 2.81 -10.45
C VAL A 42 -2.74 2.03 -9.69
N ALA A 43 -2.90 1.86 -8.37
CA ALA A 43 -1.95 1.12 -7.56
C ALA A 43 -1.92 -0.38 -7.93
N LEU A 44 -3.07 -0.99 -8.23
CA LEU A 44 -3.15 -2.36 -8.75
C LEU A 44 -2.50 -2.50 -10.12
N PHE A 45 -2.76 -1.58 -11.05
CA PHE A 45 -2.12 -1.56 -12.37
C PHE A 45 -0.60 -1.42 -12.27
N MET A 46 -0.11 -0.53 -11.39
CA MET A 46 1.32 -0.36 -11.16
C MET A 46 1.94 -1.61 -10.52
N ALA A 47 1.25 -2.24 -9.57
CA ALA A 47 1.72 -3.50 -8.98
C ALA A 47 1.80 -4.63 -10.01
N TRP A 48 0.84 -4.69 -10.94
CA TRP A 48 0.84 -5.66 -12.04
C TRP A 48 1.95 -5.35 -13.07
N GLN A 49 2.12 -4.09 -13.46
CA GLN A 49 3.07 -3.66 -14.49
C GLN A 49 4.53 -3.69 -14.02
N LEU A 50 4.80 -3.28 -12.78
CA LEU A 50 6.14 -3.35 -12.21
C LEU A 50 6.59 -4.80 -12.05
N GLY A 51 5.61 -5.70 -11.86
CA GLY A 51 5.84 -7.12 -11.76
C GLY A 51 6.90 -7.48 -10.71
N PRO A 52 7.35 -8.73 -10.73
CA PRO A 52 8.50 -9.14 -9.94
C PRO A 52 9.80 -8.70 -10.63
N PHE A 53 10.67 -7.93 -9.95
CA PHE A 53 12.04 -7.63 -10.45
C PHE A 53 12.73 -8.93 -10.92
N PRO A 54 13.56 -8.92 -11.98
CA PRO A 54 13.40 -9.70 -13.22
C PRO A 54 13.55 -11.23 -13.12
N TYR A 55 13.65 -11.81 -11.92
CA TYR A 55 13.79 -13.26 -11.69
C TYR A 55 12.82 -13.82 -10.64
N TYR A 56 11.89 -13.02 -10.14
CA TYR A 56 10.94 -13.47 -9.13
C TYR A 56 9.70 -14.12 -9.78
N THR A 57 9.36 -15.35 -9.39
CA THR A 57 8.07 -15.99 -9.71
C THR A 57 7.08 -15.66 -8.59
N ASP A 58 6.53 -14.45 -8.65
CA ASP A 58 5.55 -13.99 -7.68
C ASP A 58 4.10 -14.29 -8.13
N SER A 59 3.12 -13.96 -7.30
CA SER A 59 1.70 -14.05 -7.63
C SER A 59 1.29 -13.03 -8.72
N ILE A 60 0.11 -13.21 -9.33
CA ILE A 60 -0.46 -12.29 -10.34
C ILE A 60 -0.47 -10.83 -9.84
N ILE A 61 -0.60 -10.65 -8.52
CA ILE A 61 -0.44 -9.37 -7.83
C ILE A 61 0.79 -9.47 -6.91
N ALA A 62 1.70 -8.51 -6.98
CA ALA A 62 2.95 -8.54 -6.23
C ALA A 62 2.72 -8.71 -4.71
N SER A 63 3.43 -9.64 -4.06
CA SER A 63 3.26 -9.90 -2.62
C SER A 63 3.64 -8.68 -1.77
N GLY A 64 4.62 -7.90 -2.24
CA GLY A 64 5.01 -6.61 -1.64
C GLY A 64 3.89 -5.56 -1.66
N PHE A 65 3.03 -5.57 -2.68
CA PHE A 65 1.89 -4.66 -2.74
C PHE A 65 0.87 -4.98 -1.65
N PHE A 66 0.51 -6.26 -1.49
CA PHE A 66 -0.35 -6.69 -0.39
C PHE A 66 0.24 -6.38 0.98
N ALA A 67 1.52 -6.66 1.16
CA ALA A 67 2.22 -6.36 2.41
C ALA A 67 2.20 -4.86 2.71
N THR A 68 2.30 -4.00 1.69
CA THR A 68 2.21 -2.55 1.81
C THR A 68 0.82 -2.11 2.27
N ILE A 69 -0.26 -2.66 1.70
CA ILE A 69 -1.64 -2.38 2.14
C ILE A 69 -1.82 -2.75 3.61
N ILE A 70 -1.37 -3.96 4.00
CA ILE A 70 -1.45 -4.43 5.39
C ILE A 70 -0.66 -3.50 6.31
N GLY A 71 0.54 -3.10 5.89
CA GLY A 71 1.37 -2.13 6.60
C GLY A 71 0.63 -0.81 6.82
N ILE A 72 0.03 -0.23 5.78
CA ILE A 72 -0.71 1.04 5.87
C ILE A 72 -1.83 0.95 6.92
N ILE A 73 -2.61 -0.13 6.88
CA ILE A 73 -3.71 -0.35 7.83
C ILE A 73 -3.14 -0.46 9.25
N ALA A 74 -2.12 -1.29 9.46
CA ALA A 74 -1.49 -1.49 10.76
C ALA A 74 -0.89 -0.18 11.32
N GLY A 75 -0.14 0.55 10.51
CA GLY A 75 0.50 1.82 10.90
C GLY A 75 -0.54 2.88 11.26
N LYS A 76 -1.63 2.96 10.51
CA LYS A 76 -2.74 3.88 10.81
C LYS A 76 -3.43 3.53 12.12
N VAL A 77 -3.77 2.26 12.33
CA VAL A 77 -4.48 1.82 13.55
C VAL A 77 -3.63 1.98 14.81
N ILE A 78 -2.33 1.67 14.73
CA ILE A 78 -1.44 1.68 15.90
C ILE A 78 -0.97 3.10 16.22
N LEU A 79 -0.54 3.88 15.21
CA LEU A 79 0.16 5.15 15.39
C LEU A 79 -0.47 6.36 14.69
N GLY A 80 -1.37 6.15 13.72
CA GLY A 80 -1.99 7.21 12.90
C GLY A 80 -3.17 7.94 13.57
N ARG A 81 -3.10 8.16 14.89
CA ARG A 81 -4.08 8.94 15.64
C ARG A 81 -4.03 10.42 15.25
#